data_AF-A0A2D6CS01-F1
#
_entry.id   AF-A0A2D6CS01-F1
#
_cell.length_a   1.000
_cell.length_b   1.000
_cell.length_c   1.000
_cell.angle_alpha   90.00
_cell.angle_beta   90.00
_cell.angle_gamma   90.00
#
_symmetry.space_group_name_H-M   'P 1'
#
loop_
_entity.id
_entity.type
_entity.pdbx_description
1 polymer ?
#
loop_
_entity_poly.entity_id
_entity_poly.type
_entity_poly.pdbx_seq_one_letter_code
_entity_poly.pdbx_strand_id
1 'polypeptide(L)' 'MAAYVADLQAEHRERDKVTVDGLTWELEKARILAMDSGNAAAAAQAIMGKAKLHGLLVDRTQIEERPHISFKMVGCA' A
#
# COMPACT_ATOMS: atom_id res chain seq x y z
N MET A 1 -10.52 19.71 -17.81
CA MET A 1 -11.15 19.02 -16.65
C MET A 1 -10.24 17.98 -15.97
N ALA A 2 -8.93 17.94 -16.26
CA ALA A 2 -7.96 17.05 -15.57
C ALA A 2 -7.03 17.80 -14.59
N ALA A 3 -6.90 19.12 -14.72
CA ALA A 3 -6.02 19.95 -13.88
C ALA A 3 -6.49 20.03 -12.41
N TYR A 4 -7.80 20.12 -12.18
CA TYR A 4 -8.38 20.22 -10.83
C TYR A 4 -8.12 18.99 -9.95
N VAL A 5 -8.08 17.79 -10.55
CA VAL A 5 -7.77 16.55 -9.83
C VAL A 5 -6.29 16.47 -9.48
N ALA A 6 -5.42 16.95 -10.38
CA ALA A 6 -3.97 16.99 -10.14
C ALA A 6 -3.61 17.98 -9.02
N ASP A 7 -4.28 19.12 -8.96
CA ASP A 7 -4.06 20.14 -7.93
C ASP A 7 -4.57 19.68 -6.55
N LEU A 8 -5.76 19.06 -6.48
CA LEU A 8 -6.24 18.43 -5.23
C LEU A 8 -5.31 17.30 -4.76
N GLN A 9 -4.79 16.49 -5.69
CA GLN A 9 -3.80 15.46 -5.38
C GLN A 9 -2.46 16.03 -4.94
N ALA A 10 -2.10 17.25 -5.36
CA ALA A 10 -0.88 17.93 -4.95
C ALA A 10 -1.02 18.53 -3.53
N GLU A 11 -2.16 19.13 -3.20
CA GLU A 11 -2.41 19.65 -1.83
C GLU A 11 -2.51 18.53 -0.79
N HIS A 12 -3.11 17.39 -1.16
CA HIS A 12 -3.12 16.20 -0.29
C HIS A 12 -1.71 15.59 -0.13
N ARG A 13 -0.85 15.71 -1.15
CA ARG A 13 0.55 15.22 -1.11
C ARG A 13 1.43 16.01 -0.15
N GLU A 14 1.10 17.28 0.14
CA GLU A 14 1.84 18.12 1.08
C GLU A 14 1.41 17.93 2.54
N ARG A 15 0.13 17.66 2.80
CA ARG A 15 -0.38 17.36 4.16
C ARG A 15 -0.17 15.90 4.59
N ASP A 16 -0.21 14.98 3.64
CA ASP A 16 -0.03 13.54 3.85
C ASP A 16 1.29 13.08 3.19
N LYS A 17 2.42 13.74 3.53
CA LYS A 17 3.77 13.24 3.22
C LYS A 17 4.03 11.96 4.02
N VAL A 18 3.35 10.89 3.64
CA VAL A 18 3.57 9.54 4.12
C VAL A 18 4.89 9.08 3.50
N THR A 19 5.99 9.42 4.18
CA THR A 19 7.32 8.94 3.82
C THR A 19 7.52 7.54 4.38
N VAL A 20 8.36 6.75 3.73
CA VAL A 20 8.75 5.42 4.22
C VAL A 20 9.32 5.53 5.64
N ASP A 21 10.15 6.54 5.90
CA ASP A 21 10.72 6.81 7.22
C ASP A 21 9.65 7.16 8.27
N GLY A 22 8.64 7.97 7.90
CA GLY A 22 7.52 8.33 8.77
C GLY A 22 6.68 7.12 9.15
N LEU A 23 6.33 6.28 8.18
CA LEU A 23 5.62 5.02 8.42
C LEU A 23 6.44 4.05 9.28
N THR A 24 7.74 3.94 9.03
CA THR A 24 8.63 3.10 9.82
C THR A 24 8.68 3.56 11.28
N TRP A 25 8.70 4.88 11.52
CA TRP A 25 8.64 5.45 12.87
C TRP A 25 7.31 5.15 13.57
N GLU A 26 6.19 5.30 12.86
CA GLU A 26 4.86 5.00 13.41
C GLU A 26 4.68 3.52 13.76
N LEU A 27 5.14 2.62 12.88
CA LEU A 27 5.13 1.17 13.15
C LEU A 27 6.03 0.79 14.33
N GLU A 28 7.16 1.47 14.52
CA GLU A 28 8.02 1.21 15.67
C GLU A 28 7.34 1.62 16.99
N LYS A 29 6.67 2.78 17.01
CA LYS A 29 5.86 3.19 18.17
C LYS A 29 4.74 2.19 18.46
N ALA A 30 4.04 1.72 17.41
CA ALA A 30 3.01 0.70 17.55
C ALA A 30 3.57 -0.63 18.09
N ARG A 31 4.77 -1.02 17.66
CA ARG A 31 5.47 -2.21 18.16
C ARG A 31 5.78 -2.11 19.65
N ILE A 32 6.31 -0.97 20.10
CA ILE A 32 6.63 -0.74 21.52
C ILE A 32 5.35 -0.77 22.36
N LEU A 33 4.31 -0.04 21.94
CA LEU A 33 3.01 -0.05 22.63
C LEU A 33 2.37 -1.46 22.67
N ALA A 34 2.51 -2.24 21.60
CA ALA A 34 2.04 -3.62 21.54
C ALA A 34 2.81 -4.53 22.51
N MET A 35 4.12 -4.33 22.66
CA MET A 35 4.91 -5.08 23.65
C MET A 35 4.53 -4.69 25.09
N ASP A 36 4.36 -3.39 25.36
CA ASP A 36 4.00 -2.88 26.69
C ASP A 36 2.60 -3.36 27.12
N SER A 37 1.69 -3.51 26.15
CA SER A 37 0.34 -4.05 26.36
C SER A 37 0.27 -5.59 26.36
N GLY A 38 1.40 -6.28 26.22
CA GLY A 38 1.47 -7.75 26.18
C GLY A 38 0.87 -8.38 24.91
N ASN A 39 0.60 -7.59 23.87
CA ASN A 39 0.03 -8.05 22.62
C ASN A 39 1.14 -8.41 21.61
N ALA A 40 1.70 -9.61 21.78
CA ALA A 40 2.76 -10.11 20.92
C ALA A 40 2.35 -10.21 19.42
N ALA A 41 1.07 -10.48 19.15
CA ALA A 41 0.56 -10.57 17.78
C ALA A 41 0.61 -9.20 17.07
N ALA A 42 0.18 -8.13 17.76
CA ALA A 42 0.26 -6.77 17.22
C ALA A 42 1.72 -6.32 16.99
N ALA A 43 2.64 -6.69 17.90
CA ALA A 43 4.07 -6.41 17.73
C ALA A 43 4.64 -7.13 16.50
N ALA A 44 4.29 -8.41 16.29
CA ALA A 44 4.71 -9.17 15.11
C ALA A 44 4.16 -8.56 13.81
N GLN A 45 2.91 -8.09 13.81
CA GLN A 45 2.32 -7.39 12.65
C GLN A 45 3.07 -6.10 12.31
N ALA A 46 3.44 -5.30 13.32
CA ALA A 46 4.23 -4.09 13.10
C ALA A 46 5.62 -4.40 12.49
N ILE A 47 6.30 -5.45 12.96
CA ILE A 47 7.58 -5.91 12.40
C ILE A 47 7.43 -6.35 10.94
N MET A 48 6.38 -7.13 10.63
CA MET A 48 6.09 -7.54 9.26
C MET A 48 5.78 -6.34 8.36
N GLY A 49 5.03 -5.36 8.86
CA GLY A 49 4.77 -4.10 8.15
C GLY A 49 6.06 -3.36 7.78
N LYS A 50 7.01 -3.25 8.73
CA LYS A 50 8.33 -2.65 8.47
C LYS A 50 9.12 -3.44 7.42
N ALA A 51 9.11 -4.77 7.51
CA ALA A 51 9.80 -5.62 6.54
C ALA A 51 9.23 -5.47 5.12
N LYS A 52 7.90 -5.34 4.98
CA LYS A 52 7.25 -5.09 3.69
C LYS A 52 7.59 -3.71 3.12
N LEU A 53 7.57 -2.66 3.96
CA LEU A 53 7.90 -1.29 3.53
C LEU A 53 9.35 -1.16 3.03
N HIS A 54 10.29 -1.87 3.65
CA HIS A 54 11.70 -1.86 3.24
C HIS A 54 12.03 -2.91 2.15
N GLY A 55 11.04 -3.63 1.63
CA GLY A 55 11.24 -4.64 0.58
C GLY A 55 11.98 -5.91 1.03
N LEU A 56 12.13 -6.12 2.33
CA LEU A 56 12.73 -7.33 2.91
C LEU A 56 11.78 -8.53 2.86
N LEU A 57 10.48 -8.27 2.70
CA LEU A 57 9.43 -9.27 2.57
C LEU A 57 8.54 -8.88 1.37
N VAL A 58 8.54 -9.70 0.34
CA VAL A 58 7.75 -9.49 -0.88
C VAL A 58 6.62 -10.50 -0.92
N ASP A 59 5.38 -10.02 -0.87
CA ASP A 59 4.20 -10.85 -1.08
C ASP A 59 4.12 -11.20 -2.58
N ARG A 60 4.30 -12.48 -2.91
CA ARG A 60 4.28 -12.96 -4.29
C ARG A 60 2.84 -13.28 -4.69
N THR A 61 2.17 -12.36 -5.39
CA THR A 61 0.84 -12.60 -5.95
C THR A 61 0.96 -13.22 -7.35
N GLN A 62 0.44 -14.44 -7.52
CA GLN A 62 0.31 -15.07 -8.83
C GLN A 62 -0.88 -14.44 -9.56
N ILE A 63 -0.61 -13.66 -10.61
CA ILE A 63 -1.64 -13.08 -11.47
C ILE A 63 -1.87 -14.06 -12.60
N GLU A 64 -2.99 -14.78 -12.56
CA GLU A 64 -3.44 -15.64 -13.65
C GLU A 64 -3.91 -14.76 -14.81
N GLU A 65 -3.02 -14.60 -15.81
CA GLU A 65 -3.30 -13.82 -17.01
C GLU A 65 -4.34 -14.57 -17.85
N ARG A 66 -5.60 -14.09 -17.83
CA ARG A 66 -6.67 -14.70 -18.64
C ARG A 66 -6.42 -14.41 -20.13
N PRO A 67 -6.41 -15.43 -21.00
CA PRO A 67 -6.11 -15.24 -22.41
C PRO A 67 -7.13 -14.32 -23.08
N HIS A 68 -6.59 -13.42 -23.91
CA HIS A 68 -7.24 -12.42 -24.75
C HIS A 68 -8.73 -12.72 -25.08
N ILE A 69 -9.63 -11.88 -24.56
CA ILE A 69 -11.00 -11.83 -25.09
C ILE A 69 -10.98 -11.01 -26.38
N SER A 70 -11.02 -11.69 -27.53
CA SER A 70 -11.21 -11.04 -28.83
C SER A 70 -12.64 -10.53 -28.94
N PHE A 71 -12.85 -9.23 -28.70
CA PHE A 71 -14.12 -8.58 -29.00
C PHE A 71 -14.28 -8.44 -30.51
N LYS A 72 -14.94 -9.41 -31.13
CA LYS A 72 -15.36 -9.30 -32.53
C LYS A 72 -16.53 -8.32 -32.58
N MET A 73 -16.27 -7.11 -33.07
CA MET A 73 -17.30 -6.12 -33.36
C MET A 73 -18.25 -6.73 -34.40
N VAL A 74 -19.49 -7.05 -33.99
CA VAL A 74 -20.54 -7.47 -34.93
C VAL A 74 -20.93 -6.24 -35.73
N GLY A 75 -20.39 -6.13 -36.94
CA GLY A 75 -20.84 -5.18 -37.93
C GLY A 75 -22.30 -5.49 -38.27
N CYS A 76 -23.19 -4.59 -37.89
CA CYS A 76 -24.57 -4.57 -38.36
C CYS A 76 -24.54 -4.13 -39.83
N ALA A 77 -25.01 -4.99 -40.73
CA ALA A 77 -25.29 -4.72 -42.13
C ALA A 77 -26.80 -4.89 -42.36
#